data_AF-A0A812Q6R3-F1
#
_entry.id   AF-A0A812Q6R3-F1
#
_cell.length_a   1.000
_cell.length_b   1.000
_cell.length_c   1.000
_cell.angle_alpha   90.00
_cell.angle_beta   90.00
_cell.angle_gamma   90.00
#
_symmetry.space_group_name_H-M   'P 1'
#
loop_
_entity.id
_entity.type
_entity.pdbx_description
1 polymer ?
#
loop_
_entity_poly.entity_id
_entity_poly.type
_entity_poly.pdbx_seq_one_letter_code
_entity_poly.pdbx_strand_id
1 'polypeptide(L)'
;MSAETLRLGSQESLGASRSSLEAETDPKKVLFASPSATMVSPKPTKSPGKTTWVDNRPSKRDRSPAGSANDFANSSANTGRSRQMISSAWEWAKTRKLVRVNPVHKEEEAKLILSEVFEVNEETGAETSMNGTLEVQDESGFLFQNDTPSVADSDDAILAAFSDASRADENKPEAAKGSFKLNFPTLGKDQSPAALLTDFLEEALQGSTHPRAKRLHEQMNMILQQLQKYYKELTAKQAGAILKAPDQPFNDEVMRLYAEVTKQDVILGNFLTRSRHIKNISCSSGGSSAADDLADELLIGFEVDSARRVARLARVANSRLKKHGIMDPMLRVMGGCADNKGNECRNLHSVIHQSGKTLPVMVSTTKTKILILRGKVRTEEVEWPVLLLSDWFRTVCASGGHMMLAGHSLDEPDRFGSVFATFWERYKFVNPEHSIYDGSLDLRFAIPVACHGDEGRGKIKKPVMHSFTSRLLFTVMPAELYYKKQTLDMLHTAMVNDLQACYKDGITVTLPIGWVFLFRI
;
A
#
# COMPACT_ATOMS: atom_id res chain seq x y z
N MET A 1 -25.45 52.15 25.60
CA MET A 1 -26.24 51.93 26.83
C MET A 1 -26.73 50.49 26.78
N SER A 2 -26.39 49.54 27.65
CA SER A 2 -25.45 49.50 28.77
C SER A 2 -25.02 48.02 28.89
N ALA A 3 -23.75 47.79 29.16
CA ALA A 3 -23.17 46.49 29.42
C ALA A 3 -23.47 46.07 30.86
N GLU A 4 -23.88 44.81 31.07
CA GLU A 4 -24.08 44.26 32.40
C GLU A 4 -22.83 43.46 32.81
N THR A 5 -22.18 43.97 33.84
CA THR A 5 -20.95 43.45 34.44
C THR A 5 -21.33 42.68 35.69
N LEU A 6 -21.03 41.38 35.76
CA LEU A 6 -21.13 40.59 36.99
C LEU A 6 -19.73 40.28 37.51
N ARG A 7 -19.39 40.91 38.64
CA ARG A 7 -18.18 40.68 39.42
C ARG A 7 -18.57 40.50 40.89
N LEU A 8 -17.86 39.55 41.52
CA LEU A 8 -17.52 39.39 42.95
C LEU A 8 -18.50 38.69 43.89
N GLY A 9 -17.93 37.68 44.56
CA GLY A 9 -18.44 36.99 45.74
C GLY A 9 -17.40 35.99 46.25
N SER A 10 -16.31 36.49 46.83
CA SER A 10 -15.32 35.73 47.60
C SER A 10 -15.90 35.31 48.95
N GLN A 11 -15.66 34.07 49.39
CA GLN A 11 -15.75 33.74 50.82
C GLN A 11 -14.65 32.76 51.22
N GLU A 12 -13.82 33.23 52.15
CA GLU A 12 -12.81 32.48 52.89
C GLU A 12 -13.47 31.50 53.87
N SER A 13 -12.89 30.31 54.05
CA SER A 13 -12.96 29.66 55.37
C SER A 13 -11.72 28.80 55.62
N LEU A 14 -11.00 29.21 56.66
CA LEU A 14 -9.89 28.54 57.32
C LEU A 14 -10.34 27.21 57.95
N GLY A 15 -9.47 26.21 57.93
CA GLY A 15 -9.67 24.94 58.63
C GLY A 15 -8.39 24.12 58.69
N ALA A 16 -7.42 24.59 59.47
CA ALA A 16 -6.21 23.85 59.81
C ALA A 16 -6.53 22.77 60.86
N SER A 17 -6.08 21.53 60.63
CA SER A 17 -5.88 20.54 61.69
C SER A 17 -4.57 19.80 61.47
N ARG A 18 -3.68 20.03 62.44
CA ARG A 18 -2.34 19.51 62.65
C ARG A 18 -2.47 18.14 63.35
N SER A 19 -1.72 17.13 62.90
CA SER A 19 -1.27 16.05 63.79
C SER A 19 0.07 15.48 63.31
N SER A 20 1.10 15.86 64.07
CA SER A 20 2.39 15.22 64.30
C SER A 20 2.24 13.77 64.81
N LEU A 21 3.16 12.80 64.72
CA LEU A 21 4.59 12.74 65.05
C LEU A 21 5.25 11.47 64.43
N GLU A 22 6.57 11.56 64.23
CA GLU A 22 7.62 10.52 64.35
C GLU A 22 7.57 9.29 63.40
N ALA A 23 8.68 8.75 62.86
CA ALA A 23 10.04 8.71 63.35
C ALA A 23 11.09 8.67 62.22
N GLU A 24 12.19 9.33 62.51
CA GLU A 24 13.47 9.42 61.81
C GLU A 24 14.32 8.18 62.13
N THR A 25 14.85 7.47 61.13
CA THR A 25 16.07 6.66 61.27
C THR A 25 16.82 6.60 59.95
N ASP A 26 17.92 7.36 59.90
CA ASP A 26 18.97 7.28 58.89
C ASP A 26 20.12 6.44 59.50
N PRO A 27 20.72 5.48 58.76
CA PRO A 27 22.17 5.44 58.86
C PRO A 27 22.90 5.06 57.55
N LYS A 28 24.02 5.78 57.38
CA LYS A 28 25.33 5.34 56.85
C LYS A 28 25.55 5.45 55.34
N LYS A 29 26.11 6.61 54.99
CA LYS A 29 27.20 6.78 54.02
C LYS A 29 28.23 5.66 54.16
N VAL A 30 28.37 4.82 53.12
CA VAL A 30 29.56 4.00 52.88
C VAL A 30 30.27 4.56 51.67
N LEU A 31 31.41 5.21 51.94
CA LEU A 31 32.45 5.55 50.98
C LEU A 31 33.05 4.25 50.42
N PHE A 32 32.87 3.97 49.13
CA PHE A 32 33.72 3.02 48.42
C PHE A 32 34.73 3.77 47.58
N ALA A 33 35.96 3.78 48.08
CA ALA A 33 37.15 4.18 47.34
C ALA A 33 37.49 3.12 46.29
N SER A 34 37.89 3.59 45.10
CA SER A 34 38.55 2.80 44.06
C SER A 34 39.89 2.24 44.57
N PRO A 35 40.26 1.01 44.19
CA PRO A 35 41.66 0.62 44.17
C PRO A 35 42.20 0.68 42.73
N SER A 36 43.24 1.48 42.58
CA SER A 36 44.18 1.46 41.46
C SER A 36 44.96 0.14 41.39
N ALA A 37 45.46 -0.10 40.19
CA ALA A 37 46.24 -1.24 39.72
C ALA A 37 47.35 -1.76 40.65
N THR A 38 47.49 -3.09 40.67
CA THR A 38 48.77 -3.76 40.94
C THR A 38 48.99 -4.84 39.90
N MET A 39 49.98 -4.62 39.04
CA MET A 39 50.55 -5.64 38.15
C MET A 39 51.29 -6.70 38.98
N VAL A 40 50.96 -7.97 38.77
CA VAL A 40 51.83 -9.09 39.14
C VAL A 40 51.82 -10.11 38.01
N SER A 41 52.95 -10.21 37.31
CA SER A 41 53.30 -11.37 36.48
C SER A 41 53.99 -12.43 37.35
N PRO A 42 53.71 -13.72 37.12
CA PRO A 42 54.82 -14.66 37.00
C PRO A 42 54.62 -15.71 35.89
N LYS A 43 55.62 -15.71 34.99
CA LYS A 43 56.41 -16.82 34.39
C LYS A 43 55.82 -18.22 34.08
N PRO A 44 56.42 -18.91 33.08
CA PRO A 44 55.78 -19.96 32.28
C PRO A 44 56.00 -21.37 32.85
N THR A 45 55.00 -22.24 32.70
CA THR A 45 55.13 -23.67 32.98
C THR A 45 54.63 -24.52 31.81
N LYS A 46 55.61 -25.05 31.08
CA LYS A 46 55.75 -26.39 30.48
C LYS A 46 54.47 -27.14 30.06
N SER A 47 54.41 -27.40 28.75
CA SER A 47 53.73 -28.52 28.08
C SER A 47 53.95 -29.87 28.77
N PRO A 48 52.94 -30.76 28.76
CA PRO A 48 53.08 -31.96 27.92
C PRO A 48 51.76 -32.47 27.31
N GLY A 49 51.87 -33.22 26.21
CA GLY A 49 50.80 -34.14 25.78
C GLY A 49 50.52 -34.15 24.28
N LYS A 50 51.33 -34.90 23.52
CA LYS A 50 50.95 -35.41 22.20
C LYS A 50 49.76 -36.34 22.37
N THR A 51 48.59 -35.96 21.85
CA THR A 51 47.48 -36.88 21.62
C THR A 51 47.42 -37.17 20.13
N THR A 52 47.93 -38.34 19.74
CA THR A 52 47.76 -38.92 18.40
C THR A 52 46.29 -39.27 18.20
N TRP A 53 45.61 -38.54 17.33
CA TRP A 53 44.30 -38.94 16.81
C TRP A 53 44.50 -39.88 15.62
N VAL A 54 44.07 -41.12 15.80
CA VAL A 54 43.98 -42.14 14.76
C VAL A 54 42.74 -41.82 13.91
N ASP A 55 42.98 -41.41 12.67
CA ASP A 55 41.94 -41.06 11.70
C ASP A 55 41.46 -42.33 11.00
N ASN A 56 40.43 -42.98 11.57
CA ASN A 56 39.72 -44.08 10.92
C ASN A 56 38.56 -43.52 10.07
N ARG A 57 38.84 -43.18 8.81
CA ARG A 57 37.80 -43.02 7.78
C ARG A 57 37.88 -44.15 6.75
N PRO A 58 36.79 -44.87 6.48
CA PRO A 58 36.75 -45.84 5.40
C PRO A 58 36.72 -45.14 4.05
N SER A 59 37.64 -45.55 3.17
CA SER A 59 37.69 -45.25 1.74
C SER A 59 36.35 -45.57 1.07
N LYS A 60 35.63 -44.53 0.60
CA LYS A 60 34.44 -44.67 -0.22
C LYS A 60 34.65 -44.03 -1.60
N ARG A 61 34.88 -44.93 -2.56
CA ARG A 61 34.40 -44.95 -3.95
C ARG A 61 34.56 -43.67 -4.78
N ASP A 62 35.50 -43.77 -5.70
CA ASP A 62 35.50 -43.07 -6.98
C ASP A 62 34.16 -43.26 -7.71
N ARG A 63 33.45 -42.16 -7.90
CA ARG A 63 32.47 -41.97 -8.97
C ARG A 63 32.67 -40.59 -9.56
N SER A 64 33.49 -40.52 -10.61
CA SER A 64 33.52 -39.39 -11.53
C SER A 64 32.18 -39.29 -12.25
N PRO A 65 31.48 -38.14 -12.23
CA PRO A 65 30.50 -37.84 -13.26
C PRO A 65 31.22 -37.14 -14.41
N ALA A 66 31.03 -37.66 -15.62
CA ALA A 66 31.37 -36.97 -16.86
C ALA A 66 30.56 -35.66 -16.93
N GLY A 67 31.19 -34.55 -16.56
CA GLY A 67 30.68 -33.20 -16.75
C GLY A 67 30.79 -32.81 -18.22
N SER A 68 29.66 -32.41 -18.80
CA SER A 68 29.52 -31.94 -20.17
C SER A 68 30.38 -30.70 -20.43
N ALA A 69 31.09 -30.69 -21.56
CA ALA A 69 31.96 -29.59 -22.00
C ALA A 69 31.26 -28.23 -22.19
N ASN A 70 29.92 -28.16 -22.08
CA ASN A 70 29.15 -26.92 -22.24
C ASN A 70 29.19 -25.98 -21.03
N ASP A 71 29.54 -26.46 -19.82
CA ASP A 71 29.53 -25.60 -18.62
C ASP A 71 30.75 -24.67 -18.52
N PHE A 72 31.85 -24.99 -19.23
CA PHE A 72 33.03 -24.11 -19.29
C PHE A 72 32.85 -22.91 -20.24
N ALA A 73 32.02 -23.03 -21.28
CA ALA A 73 31.81 -21.96 -22.25
C ALA A 73 31.07 -20.75 -21.64
N ASN A 74 30.06 -21.00 -20.79
CA ASN A 74 29.26 -19.94 -20.16
C ASN A 74 30.00 -19.18 -19.05
N SER A 75 31.01 -19.79 -18.41
CA SER A 75 31.87 -19.10 -17.44
C SER A 75 32.73 -18.02 -18.09
N SER A 76 33.25 -18.28 -19.31
CA SER A 76 34.10 -17.32 -20.02
C SER A 76 33.35 -16.05 -20.47
N ALA A 77 32.10 -16.18 -20.92
CA ALA A 77 31.29 -15.05 -21.38
C ALA A 77 30.94 -14.07 -20.25
N ASN A 78 30.79 -14.56 -19.02
CA ASN A 78 30.47 -13.71 -17.87
C ASN A 78 31.69 -12.91 -17.39
N THR A 79 32.92 -13.44 -17.57
CA THR A 79 34.15 -12.70 -17.24
C THR A 79 34.39 -11.50 -18.17
N GLY A 80 33.94 -11.57 -19.43
CA GLY A 80 34.06 -10.47 -20.39
C GLY A 80 33.24 -9.23 -19.99
N ARG A 81 31.99 -9.42 -19.56
CA ARG A 81 31.11 -8.32 -19.13
C ARG A 81 31.62 -7.61 -17.89
N SER A 82 32.10 -8.36 -16.90
CA SER A 82 32.67 -7.77 -15.67
C SER A 82 33.93 -6.95 -15.97
N ARG A 83 34.80 -7.39 -16.88
CA ARG A 83 35.96 -6.61 -17.31
C ARG A 83 35.58 -5.31 -18.03
N GLN A 84 34.53 -5.34 -18.85
CA GLN A 84 34.05 -4.15 -19.54
C GLN A 84 33.46 -3.11 -18.57
N MET A 85 32.69 -3.56 -17.57
CA MET A 85 32.17 -2.68 -16.52
C MET A 85 33.28 -2.05 -15.68
N ILE A 86 34.27 -2.85 -15.27
CA ILE A 86 35.43 -2.35 -14.51
C ILE A 86 36.21 -1.32 -15.32
N SER A 87 36.45 -1.58 -16.61
CA SER A 87 37.17 -0.65 -17.50
C SER A 87 36.42 0.67 -17.69
N SER A 88 35.11 0.60 -17.88
CA SER A 88 34.25 1.79 -18.05
C SER A 88 34.20 2.64 -16.77
N ALA A 89 34.14 2.00 -15.59
CA ALA A 89 34.18 2.69 -14.30
C ALA A 89 35.52 3.41 -14.08
N TRP A 90 36.63 2.78 -14.50
CA TRP A 90 37.96 3.38 -14.46
C TRP A 90 38.11 4.59 -15.39
N GLU A 91 37.59 4.50 -16.61
CA GLU A 91 37.62 5.60 -17.58
C GLU A 91 36.77 6.79 -17.11
N TRP A 92 35.59 6.53 -16.54
CA TRP A 92 34.75 7.53 -15.90
C TRP A 92 35.48 8.24 -14.74
N ALA A 93 36.14 7.47 -13.87
CA ALA A 93 36.88 8.01 -12.73
C ALA A 93 38.07 8.88 -13.18
N LYS A 94 38.81 8.46 -14.22
CA LYS A 94 39.90 9.25 -14.83
C LYS A 94 39.38 10.56 -15.41
N THR A 95 38.28 10.52 -16.15
CA THR A 95 37.67 11.70 -16.78
C THR A 95 37.26 12.75 -15.75
N ARG A 96 36.76 12.33 -14.59
CA ARG A 96 36.35 13.22 -13.49
C ARG A 96 37.45 13.56 -12.49
N LYS A 97 38.70 13.13 -12.72
CA LYS A 97 39.83 13.29 -11.79
C LYS A 97 39.55 12.71 -10.39
N LEU A 98 38.82 11.58 -10.36
CA LEU A 98 38.46 10.84 -9.14
C LEU A 98 39.38 9.63 -8.91
N VAL A 99 40.56 9.58 -9.52
CA VAL A 99 41.57 8.53 -9.24
C VAL A 99 42.51 9.03 -8.14
N ARG A 100 42.80 8.19 -7.15
CA ARG A 100 43.81 8.46 -6.12
C ARG A 100 44.78 7.30 -6.01
N VAL A 101 45.99 7.55 -5.51
CA VAL A 101 46.93 6.49 -5.13
C VAL A 101 46.70 6.16 -3.66
N ASN A 102 46.37 4.92 -3.35
CA ASN A 102 46.16 4.51 -1.97
C ASN A 102 47.50 4.57 -1.19
N PRO A 103 47.57 5.23 -0.03
CA PRO A 103 48.82 5.38 0.72
C PRO A 103 49.39 4.04 1.25
N VAL A 104 48.56 3.01 1.39
CA VAL A 104 48.98 1.71 1.97
C VAL A 104 49.65 0.83 0.91
N HIS A 105 49.02 0.64 -0.25
CA HIS A 105 49.52 -0.28 -1.28
C HIS A 105 50.14 0.42 -2.50
N LYS A 106 50.09 1.75 -2.57
CA LYS A 106 50.64 2.57 -3.68
C LYS A 106 50.10 2.24 -5.07
N GLU A 107 48.95 1.58 -5.14
CA GLU A 107 48.24 1.36 -6.42
C GLU A 107 47.19 2.45 -6.62
N GLU A 108 46.88 2.74 -7.88
CA GLU A 108 45.76 3.59 -8.22
C GLU A 108 44.45 2.90 -7.82
N GLU A 109 43.53 3.66 -7.25
CA GLU A 109 42.16 3.25 -6.99
C GLU A 109 41.18 4.38 -7.35
N ALA A 110 39.99 4.02 -7.83
CA ALA A 110 38.91 4.98 -8.04
C ALA A 110 38.34 5.42 -6.68
N LYS A 111 38.32 6.73 -6.41
CA LYS A 111 37.76 7.34 -5.21
C LYS A 111 36.25 7.11 -5.21
N LEU A 112 35.80 6.11 -4.46
CA LEU A 112 34.39 5.90 -4.15
C LEU A 112 33.91 7.08 -3.29
N ILE A 113 32.99 7.88 -3.83
CA ILE A 113 32.34 8.95 -3.08
C ILE A 113 31.33 8.28 -2.15
N LEU A 114 31.76 7.97 -0.93
CA LEU A 114 30.93 7.26 0.07
C LEU A 114 30.04 8.22 0.88
N SER A 115 30.20 9.53 0.71
CA SER A 115 29.38 10.55 1.37
C SER A 115 29.35 11.82 0.51
N GLU A 116 28.27 12.03 -0.23
CA GLU A 116 27.94 13.35 -0.78
C GLU A 116 27.14 14.08 0.31
N VAL A 117 27.67 15.21 0.78
CA VAL A 117 26.86 16.19 1.50
C VAL A 117 26.11 16.94 0.40
N PHE A 118 24.81 16.66 0.27
CA PHE A 118 23.95 17.39 -0.65
C PHE A 118 23.63 18.75 -0.01
N GLU A 119 24.21 19.82 -0.55
CA GLU A 119 23.72 21.17 -0.29
C GLU A 119 22.37 21.30 -1.00
N VAL A 120 21.31 21.49 -0.21
CA VAL A 120 19.97 21.78 -0.71
C VAL A 120 20.00 23.21 -1.24
N ASN A 121 20.10 23.36 -2.56
CA ASN A 121 19.79 24.63 -3.22
C ASN A 121 18.27 24.77 -3.28
N GLU A 122 17.73 25.67 -2.45
CA GLU A 122 16.33 26.08 -2.54
C GLU A 122 16.12 26.91 -3.80
N GLU A 123 15.77 26.26 -4.91
CA GLU A 123 15.34 26.94 -6.12
C GLU A 123 13.84 27.25 -5.98
N THR A 124 13.50 28.54 -5.97
CA THR A 124 12.12 29.02 -5.87
C THR A 124 11.34 28.60 -7.11
N GLY A 125 10.51 27.56 -6.97
CA GLY A 125 9.68 27.03 -8.05
C GLY A 125 8.69 28.09 -8.55
N ALA A 126 8.61 28.22 -9.88
CA ALA A 126 7.63 29.09 -10.53
C ALA A 126 6.22 28.48 -10.43
N GLU A 127 5.33 29.17 -9.73
CA GLU A 127 3.91 28.85 -9.68
C GLU A 127 3.23 29.32 -10.97
N THR A 128 2.59 28.40 -11.69
CA THR A 128 1.78 28.74 -12.87
C THR A 128 0.32 28.47 -12.54
N SER A 129 -0.45 29.53 -12.29
CA SER A 129 -1.91 29.42 -12.15
C SER A 129 -2.56 29.57 -13.52
N MET A 130 -3.50 28.67 -13.83
CA MET A 130 -4.24 28.68 -15.09
C MET A 130 -5.73 28.84 -14.77
N ASN A 131 -6.28 30.00 -15.12
CA ASN A 131 -7.71 30.26 -15.04
C ASN A 131 -8.33 30.03 -16.42
N GLY A 132 -9.35 29.18 -16.50
CA GLY A 132 -10.13 28.94 -17.71
C GLY A 132 -11.61 29.21 -17.45
N THR A 133 -12.24 29.96 -18.35
CA THR A 133 -13.70 30.16 -18.37
C THR A 133 -14.32 29.18 -19.35
N LEU A 134 -15.35 28.46 -18.90
CA LEU A 134 -16.10 27.48 -19.68
C LEU A 134 -17.47 28.08 -20.03
N GLU A 135 -17.72 28.32 -21.32
CA GLU A 135 -19.07 28.64 -21.80
C GLU A 135 -19.80 27.33 -22.13
N VAL A 136 -20.91 27.07 -21.44
CA VAL A 136 -21.75 25.89 -21.65
C VAL A 136 -23.06 26.36 -22.27
N GLN A 137 -23.31 25.97 -23.52
CA GLN A 137 -24.63 26.12 -24.14
C GLN A 137 -25.50 24.92 -23.76
N ASP A 138 -26.58 25.19 -23.04
CA ASP A 138 -27.64 24.24 -22.76
C ASP A 138 -28.76 24.39 -23.78
N GLU A 139 -28.65 23.64 -24.88
CA GLU A 139 -29.67 23.62 -25.94
C GLU A 139 -30.99 22.97 -25.48
N SER A 140 -31.00 22.28 -24.34
CA SER A 140 -32.19 21.63 -23.79
C SER A 140 -32.99 22.51 -22.83
N GLY A 141 -32.39 23.62 -22.36
CA GLY A 141 -32.96 24.51 -21.34
C GLY A 141 -33.11 23.88 -19.94
N PHE A 142 -32.84 22.58 -19.79
CA PHE A 142 -33.13 21.81 -18.58
C PHE A 142 -32.12 22.04 -17.45
N LEU A 143 -30.89 22.41 -17.79
CA LEU A 143 -29.77 22.48 -16.85
C LEU A 143 -29.70 23.83 -16.10
N PHE A 144 -30.31 24.88 -16.66
CA PHE A 144 -30.29 26.24 -16.08
C PHE A 144 -31.67 26.85 -15.81
N GLN A 145 -32.76 26.09 -15.99
CA GLN A 145 -34.07 26.52 -15.52
C GLN A 145 -34.18 26.29 -14.00
N ASN A 146 -34.56 27.34 -13.26
CA ASN A 146 -34.79 27.33 -11.82
C ASN A 146 -36.09 26.59 -11.46
N ASP A 147 -36.24 25.35 -11.93
CA ASP A 147 -37.43 24.52 -11.68
C ASP A 147 -37.26 23.65 -10.43
N THR A 148 -36.86 24.29 -9.33
CA THR A 148 -37.21 23.77 -8.00
C THR A 148 -38.49 24.48 -7.56
N PRO A 149 -39.66 23.83 -7.61
CA PRO A 149 -40.90 24.45 -7.15
C PRO A 149 -40.74 24.84 -5.68
N SER A 150 -41.08 26.09 -5.39
CA SER A 150 -41.10 26.59 -4.02
C SER A 150 -42.23 25.89 -3.28
N VAL A 151 -42.01 25.56 -2.00
CA VAL A 151 -43.03 24.92 -1.13
C VAL A 151 -44.30 25.80 -0.94
N ALA A 152 -44.34 26.99 -1.52
CA ALA A 152 -45.46 27.92 -1.48
C ALA A 152 -46.35 27.95 -2.73
N ASP A 153 -46.04 27.19 -3.79
CA ASP A 153 -46.82 27.24 -5.03
C ASP A 153 -48.09 26.38 -4.95
N SER A 154 -49.23 26.93 -5.36
CA SER A 154 -50.55 26.28 -5.30
C SER A 154 -50.71 25.16 -6.31
N ASP A 155 -51.42 24.08 -5.96
CA ASP A 155 -51.61 22.87 -6.77
C ASP A 155 -52.11 23.11 -8.21
N ASP A 156 -52.83 24.21 -8.48
CA ASP A 156 -53.28 24.58 -9.83
C ASP A 156 -52.14 25.01 -10.77
N ALA A 157 -51.04 25.54 -10.23
CA ALA A 157 -49.86 25.91 -11.02
C ALA A 157 -49.05 24.68 -11.47
N ILE A 158 -49.10 23.59 -10.70
CA ILE A 158 -48.42 22.33 -11.00
C ILE A 158 -49.12 21.59 -12.15
N LEU A 159 -50.44 21.72 -12.26
CA LEU A 159 -51.22 21.07 -13.33
C LEU A 159 -51.12 21.78 -14.69
N ALA A 160 -50.88 23.09 -14.72
CA ALA A 160 -50.70 23.84 -15.97
C ALA A 160 -49.35 23.56 -16.66
N ALA A 161 -48.32 23.18 -15.90
CA ALA A 161 -46.98 22.89 -16.44
C ALA A 161 -46.94 21.60 -17.31
N PHE A 162 -47.94 20.72 -17.20
CA PHE A 162 -47.99 19.47 -17.96
C PHE A 162 -48.71 19.59 -19.32
N SER A 163 -49.42 20.68 -19.62
CA SER A 163 -50.27 20.80 -20.82
C SER A 163 -49.60 21.39 -22.07
N ASP A 164 -48.40 21.98 -21.99
CA ASP A 164 -47.80 22.73 -23.11
C ASP A 164 -46.75 21.95 -23.93
N ALA A 165 -46.54 20.66 -23.67
CA ALA A 165 -45.53 19.84 -24.35
C ALA A 165 -45.94 19.28 -25.73
N SER A 166 -46.72 20.03 -26.54
CA SER A 166 -47.06 19.59 -27.90
C SER A 166 -47.18 20.72 -28.92
N ARG A 167 -46.03 21.25 -29.37
CA ARG A 167 -45.88 21.92 -30.67
C ARG A 167 -44.42 21.85 -31.13
N ALA A 168 -44.16 20.98 -32.10
CA ALA A 168 -42.90 20.93 -32.84
C ALA A 168 -43.16 21.44 -34.25
N ASP A 169 -42.41 22.45 -34.66
CA ASP A 169 -42.40 23.01 -36.01
C ASP A 169 -41.08 22.64 -36.70
N GLU A 170 -41.15 22.44 -38.01
CA GLU A 170 -40.08 21.93 -38.88
C GLU A 170 -38.98 22.97 -39.11
N ASN A 171 -37.70 22.56 -39.09
CA ASN A 171 -36.68 23.18 -39.94
C ASN A 171 -35.49 22.27 -40.28
N LYS A 172 -35.01 22.46 -41.53
CA LYS A 172 -34.04 21.71 -42.32
C LYS A 172 -32.56 21.94 -41.89
N PRO A 173 -31.59 21.12 -42.37
CA PRO A 173 -30.30 20.92 -41.73
C PRO A 173 -29.19 21.83 -42.25
N GLU A 174 -28.31 22.28 -41.35
CA GLU A 174 -26.97 22.74 -41.67
C GLU A 174 -25.89 21.83 -41.08
N ALA A 175 -24.76 21.80 -41.79
CA ALA A 175 -23.65 20.88 -41.74
C ALA A 175 -23.18 20.40 -40.35
N ALA A 176 -23.29 19.08 -40.13
CA ALA A 176 -22.82 18.40 -38.94
C ALA A 176 -21.27 18.37 -38.84
N LYS A 177 -20.73 19.04 -37.82
CA LYS A 177 -19.44 18.67 -37.21
C LYS A 177 -19.69 17.46 -36.31
N GLY A 178 -19.12 16.30 -36.66
CA GLY A 178 -19.30 15.04 -35.95
C GLY A 178 -18.76 15.08 -34.51
N SER A 179 -19.67 15.24 -33.55
CA SER A 179 -19.46 14.92 -32.14
C SER A 179 -19.75 13.43 -31.92
N PHE A 180 -18.75 12.67 -31.46
CA PHE A 180 -18.92 11.24 -31.17
C PHE A 180 -19.55 11.08 -29.77
N LYS A 181 -20.88 10.95 -29.71
CA LYS A 181 -21.63 10.70 -28.47
C LYS A 181 -21.81 9.19 -28.29
N LEU A 182 -21.09 8.60 -27.34
CA LEU A 182 -21.23 7.19 -26.99
C LEU A 182 -22.38 7.07 -25.98
N ASN A 183 -23.59 6.83 -26.48
CA ASN A 183 -24.77 6.61 -25.64
C ASN A 183 -24.71 5.20 -25.06
N PHE A 184 -24.46 5.09 -23.75
CA PHE A 184 -24.62 3.83 -23.05
C PHE A 184 -26.12 3.56 -22.83
N PRO A 185 -26.65 2.38 -23.20
CA PRO A 185 -28.04 2.05 -22.91
C PRO A 185 -28.27 2.02 -21.40
N THR A 186 -29.25 2.76 -20.92
CA THR A 186 -29.73 2.69 -19.53
C THR A 186 -30.43 1.36 -19.30
N LEU A 187 -30.05 0.66 -18.23
CA LEU A 187 -30.68 -0.58 -17.79
C LEU A 187 -32.18 -0.38 -17.55
N GLY A 188 -33.02 -1.14 -18.25
CA GLY A 188 -34.44 -1.23 -17.91
C GLY A 188 -34.64 -1.83 -16.52
N LYS A 189 -35.75 -1.51 -15.84
CA LYS A 189 -36.05 -1.94 -14.46
C LYS A 189 -35.98 -3.47 -14.24
N ASP A 190 -36.14 -4.25 -15.32
CA ASP A 190 -36.12 -5.72 -15.29
C ASP A 190 -34.95 -6.35 -16.05
N GLN A 191 -34.01 -5.54 -16.55
CA GLN A 191 -32.85 -6.04 -17.27
C GLN A 191 -31.69 -6.29 -16.30
N SER A 192 -31.11 -7.49 -16.36
CA SER A 192 -29.87 -7.74 -15.63
C SER A 192 -28.70 -7.01 -16.31
N PRO A 193 -27.68 -6.52 -15.58
CA PRO A 193 -26.45 -5.99 -16.17
C PRO A 193 -25.78 -6.94 -17.16
N ALA A 194 -25.97 -8.25 -16.98
CA ALA A 194 -25.49 -9.28 -17.90
C ALA A 194 -26.22 -9.30 -19.26
N ALA A 195 -27.42 -8.73 -19.37
CA ALA A 195 -28.15 -8.62 -20.64
C ALA A 195 -27.50 -7.58 -21.57
N LEU A 196 -27.12 -6.42 -21.04
CA LEU A 196 -26.42 -5.38 -21.82
C LEU A 196 -25.08 -5.87 -22.39
N LEU A 197 -24.40 -6.75 -21.65
CA LEU A 197 -23.14 -7.34 -22.10
C LEU A 197 -23.33 -8.31 -23.26
N THR A 198 -24.47 -9.03 -23.31
CA THR A 198 -24.79 -9.93 -24.42
C THR A 198 -24.94 -9.14 -25.72
N ASP A 199 -25.76 -8.08 -25.71
CA ASP A 199 -26.02 -7.26 -26.90
C ASP A 199 -24.73 -6.63 -27.45
N PHE A 200 -23.88 -6.13 -26.55
CA PHE A 200 -22.59 -5.55 -26.93
C PHE A 200 -21.61 -6.58 -27.52
N LEU A 201 -21.63 -7.83 -27.01
CA LEU A 201 -20.76 -8.89 -27.52
C LEU A 201 -21.24 -9.49 -28.83
N GLU A 202 -22.55 -9.52 -29.05
CA GLU A 202 -23.13 -9.88 -30.34
C GLU A 202 -22.68 -8.91 -31.42
N GLU A 203 -22.84 -7.60 -31.19
CA GLU A 203 -22.42 -6.57 -32.15
C GLU A 203 -20.90 -6.59 -32.40
N ALA A 204 -20.09 -6.78 -31.36
CA ALA A 204 -18.63 -6.73 -31.47
C ALA A 204 -17.99 -7.97 -32.13
N LEU A 205 -18.63 -9.14 -32.07
CA LEU A 205 -18.02 -10.42 -32.47
C LEU A 205 -18.72 -11.13 -33.63
N GLN A 206 -20.00 -10.84 -33.92
CA GLN A 206 -20.73 -11.47 -35.04
C GLN A 206 -20.11 -11.15 -36.40
N GLY A 207 -19.40 -10.03 -36.55
CA GLY A 207 -18.70 -9.67 -37.79
C GLY A 207 -17.34 -10.36 -38.02
N SER A 208 -16.81 -11.11 -37.05
CA SER A 208 -15.47 -11.69 -37.16
C SER A 208 -15.47 -13.05 -37.84
N THR A 209 -14.84 -13.16 -39.02
CA THR A 209 -14.62 -14.44 -39.74
C THR A 209 -13.55 -15.36 -39.11
N HIS A 210 -12.81 -14.87 -38.12
CA HIS A 210 -11.68 -15.62 -37.55
C HIS A 210 -12.13 -16.79 -36.64
N PRO A 211 -11.70 -18.06 -36.88
CA PRO A 211 -12.17 -19.22 -36.10
C PRO A 211 -11.92 -19.13 -34.59
N ARG A 212 -10.81 -18.52 -34.18
CA ARG A 212 -10.50 -18.27 -32.75
C ARG A 212 -11.47 -17.27 -32.10
N ALA A 213 -11.92 -16.26 -32.83
CA ALA A 213 -12.87 -15.28 -32.30
C ALA A 213 -14.25 -15.93 -32.13
N LYS A 214 -14.65 -16.81 -33.05
CA LYS A 214 -15.87 -17.60 -32.94
C LYS A 214 -15.87 -18.51 -31.69
N ARG A 215 -14.79 -19.24 -31.44
CA ARG A 215 -14.65 -20.04 -30.19
C ARG A 215 -14.69 -19.19 -28.92
N LEU A 216 -14.05 -18.03 -28.95
CA LEU A 216 -14.06 -17.10 -27.82
C LEU A 216 -15.46 -16.55 -27.56
N HIS A 217 -16.20 -16.22 -28.62
CA HIS A 217 -17.59 -15.78 -28.54
C HIS A 217 -18.48 -16.87 -27.93
N GLU A 218 -18.38 -18.11 -28.41
CA GLU A 218 -19.10 -19.26 -27.84
C GLU A 218 -18.81 -19.44 -26.34
N GLN A 219 -17.55 -19.31 -25.93
CA GLN A 219 -17.16 -19.40 -24.51
C GLN A 219 -17.72 -18.24 -23.67
N MET A 220 -17.66 -17.01 -24.19
CA MET A 220 -18.19 -15.84 -23.50
C MET A 220 -19.72 -15.91 -23.34
N ASN A 221 -20.43 -16.37 -24.38
CA ASN A 221 -21.87 -16.59 -24.31
C ASN A 221 -22.25 -17.65 -23.28
N MET A 222 -21.50 -18.75 -23.18
CA MET A 222 -21.73 -19.75 -22.13
C MET A 222 -21.57 -19.17 -20.72
N ILE A 223 -20.54 -18.35 -20.48
CA ILE A 223 -20.31 -17.69 -19.19
C ILE A 223 -21.43 -16.69 -18.88
N LEU A 224 -21.86 -15.91 -19.88
CA LEU A 224 -22.97 -14.97 -19.71
C LEU A 224 -24.28 -15.67 -19.39
N GLN A 225 -24.60 -16.78 -20.05
CA GLN A 225 -25.80 -17.57 -19.73
C GLN A 225 -25.75 -18.11 -18.29
N GLN A 226 -24.58 -18.56 -17.83
CA GLN A 226 -24.40 -18.98 -16.43
C GLN A 226 -24.55 -17.82 -15.45
N LEU A 227 -23.96 -16.67 -15.77
CA LEU A 227 -24.05 -15.46 -14.96
C LEU A 227 -25.51 -14.99 -14.84
N GLN A 228 -26.25 -14.94 -15.95
CA GLN A 228 -27.68 -14.62 -15.98
C GLN A 228 -28.50 -15.60 -15.13
N LYS A 229 -28.21 -16.91 -15.22
CA LYS A 229 -28.87 -17.93 -14.39
C LYS A 229 -28.63 -17.66 -12.91
N TYR A 230 -27.38 -17.43 -12.49
CA TYR A 230 -27.05 -17.19 -11.08
C TYR A 230 -27.63 -15.87 -10.56
N TYR A 231 -27.64 -14.81 -11.36
CA TYR A 231 -28.31 -13.56 -10.98
C TYR A 231 -29.81 -13.77 -10.77
N LYS A 232 -30.49 -14.51 -11.66
CA LYS A 232 -31.91 -14.80 -11.50
C LYS A 232 -32.20 -15.60 -10.23
N GLU A 233 -31.38 -16.61 -9.92
CA GLU A 233 -31.47 -17.39 -8.68
C GLU A 233 -31.19 -16.52 -7.44
N LEU A 234 -30.18 -15.65 -7.50
CA LEU A 234 -29.84 -14.74 -6.42
C LEU A 234 -30.97 -13.74 -6.14
N THR A 235 -31.52 -13.09 -7.17
CA THR A 235 -32.63 -12.15 -7.03
C THR A 235 -33.88 -12.84 -6.47
N ALA A 236 -34.20 -14.05 -6.92
CA ALA A 236 -35.33 -14.81 -6.38
C ALA A 236 -35.13 -15.16 -4.89
N LYS A 237 -33.91 -15.54 -4.49
CA LYS A 237 -33.58 -15.85 -3.09
C LYS A 237 -33.52 -14.62 -2.21
N GLN A 238 -33.06 -13.47 -2.73
CA GLN A 238 -33.08 -12.19 -2.02
C GLN A 238 -34.51 -11.71 -1.77
N ALA A 239 -35.38 -11.77 -2.79
CA ALA A 239 -36.80 -11.46 -2.62
C ALA A 239 -37.45 -12.38 -1.57
N GLY A 240 -37.14 -13.68 -1.60
CA GLY A 240 -37.60 -14.62 -0.59
C GLY A 240 -37.04 -14.36 0.81
N ALA A 241 -35.80 -13.87 0.92
CA ALA A 241 -35.17 -13.53 2.21
C ALA A 241 -35.79 -12.27 2.83
N ILE A 242 -36.14 -11.27 2.00
CA ILE A 242 -36.82 -10.05 2.46
C ILE A 242 -38.21 -10.35 3.03
N LEU A 243 -38.90 -11.35 2.49
CA LEU A 243 -40.24 -11.75 2.93
C LEU A 243 -40.24 -12.67 4.17
N LYS A 244 -39.07 -13.12 4.65
CA LYS A 244 -38.97 -13.98 5.84
C LYS A 244 -38.97 -13.15 7.12
N ALA A 245 -39.51 -13.73 8.19
CA ALA A 245 -39.50 -13.13 9.53
C ALA A 245 -38.05 -12.86 10.00
N PRO A 246 -37.82 -11.75 10.74
CA PRO A 246 -36.49 -11.28 11.12
C PRO A 246 -35.67 -12.25 11.98
N ASP A 247 -36.30 -13.28 12.54
CA ASP A 247 -35.66 -14.22 13.48
C ASP A 247 -35.02 -15.44 12.78
N GLN A 248 -35.10 -15.56 11.44
CA GLN A 248 -34.39 -16.62 10.73
C GLN A 248 -32.92 -16.26 10.49
N PRO A 249 -31.98 -17.17 10.78
CA PRO A 249 -30.56 -16.94 10.50
C PRO A 249 -30.32 -16.65 9.02
N PHE A 250 -29.33 -15.80 8.74
CA PHE A 250 -28.97 -15.38 7.39
C PHE A 250 -28.75 -16.61 6.49
N ASN A 251 -29.39 -16.63 5.32
CA ASN A 251 -29.43 -17.82 4.49
C ASN A 251 -28.07 -18.05 3.82
N ASP A 252 -27.31 -19.05 4.30
CA ASP A 252 -26.02 -19.49 3.72
C ASP A 252 -26.10 -19.74 2.21
N GLU A 253 -27.28 -20.10 1.70
CA GLU A 253 -27.52 -20.29 0.27
C GLU A 253 -27.40 -19.00 -0.54
N VAL A 254 -27.79 -17.84 0.03
CA VAL A 254 -27.64 -16.52 -0.61
C VAL A 254 -26.16 -16.15 -0.70
N MET A 255 -25.38 -16.40 0.35
CA MET A 255 -23.93 -16.20 0.32
C MET A 255 -23.24 -17.08 -0.71
N ARG A 256 -23.64 -18.36 -0.79
CA ARG A 256 -23.13 -19.30 -1.78
C ARG A 256 -23.43 -18.83 -3.21
N LEU A 257 -24.64 -18.35 -3.48
CA LEU A 257 -25.01 -17.81 -4.80
C LEU A 257 -24.22 -16.54 -5.13
N TYR A 258 -24.03 -15.64 -4.16
CA TYR A 258 -23.21 -14.44 -4.35
C TYR A 258 -21.76 -14.77 -4.70
N ALA A 259 -21.18 -15.79 -4.04
CA ALA A 259 -19.83 -16.26 -4.33
C ALA A 259 -19.71 -16.83 -5.76
N GLU A 260 -20.69 -17.62 -6.23
CA GLU A 260 -20.69 -18.16 -7.60
C GLU A 260 -20.89 -17.05 -8.65
N VAL A 261 -21.75 -16.06 -8.41
CA VAL A 261 -21.88 -14.87 -9.28
C VAL A 261 -20.54 -14.15 -9.41
N THR A 262 -19.88 -13.87 -8.28
CA THR A 262 -18.58 -13.17 -8.25
C THR A 262 -17.50 -13.95 -9.02
N LYS A 263 -17.47 -15.28 -8.85
CA LYS A 263 -16.53 -16.15 -9.57
C LYS A 263 -16.74 -16.09 -11.08
N GLN A 264 -17.98 -16.11 -11.55
CA GLN A 264 -18.28 -16.01 -12.98
C GLN A 264 -17.93 -14.62 -13.54
N ASP A 265 -18.16 -13.56 -12.77
CA ASP A 265 -17.79 -12.20 -13.14
C ASP A 265 -16.26 -12.04 -13.30
N VAL A 266 -15.48 -12.60 -12.37
CA VAL A 266 -14.00 -12.62 -12.47
C VAL A 266 -13.55 -13.42 -13.70
N ILE A 267 -14.17 -14.56 -13.98
CA ILE A 267 -13.87 -15.35 -15.19
C ILE A 267 -14.14 -14.51 -16.44
N LEU A 268 -15.30 -13.85 -16.53
CA LEU A 268 -15.66 -12.99 -17.66
C LEU A 268 -14.68 -11.82 -17.82
N GLY A 269 -14.30 -11.14 -16.73
CA GLY A 269 -13.30 -10.07 -16.72
C GLY A 269 -11.93 -10.51 -17.24
N ASN A 270 -11.51 -11.74 -16.90
CA ASN A 270 -10.28 -12.33 -17.43
C ASN A 270 -10.38 -12.60 -18.94
N PHE A 271 -11.52 -13.08 -19.44
CA PHE A 271 -11.74 -13.28 -20.88
C PHE A 271 -11.76 -11.95 -21.65
N LEU A 272 -12.42 -10.92 -21.12
CA LEU A 272 -12.41 -9.56 -21.69
C LEU A 272 -11.00 -8.96 -21.73
N THR A 273 -10.19 -9.23 -20.72
CA THR A 273 -8.79 -8.77 -20.72
C THR A 273 -7.98 -9.49 -21.81
N ARG A 274 -8.16 -10.80 -21.97
CA ARG A 274 -7.48 -11.59 -23.03
C ARG A 274 -7.95 -11.22 -24.43
N SER A 275 -9.22 -10.91 -24.63
CA SER A 275 -9.77 -10.52 -25.94
C SER A 275 -9.15 -9.20 -26.44
N ARG A 276 -8.90 -8.25 -25.54
CA ARG A 276 -8.17 -6.99 -25.84
C ARG A 276 -6.75 -7.25 -26.37
N HIS A 277 -6.07 -8.29 -25.90
CA HIS A 277 -4.73 -8.63 -26.37
C HIS A 277 -4.71 -9.26 -27.76
N ILE A 278 -5.75 -10.00 -28.15
CA ILE A 278 -5.85 -10.60 -29.49
C ILE A 278 -5.97 -9.51 -30.57
N LYS A 279 -6.72 -8.44 -30.27
CA LYS A 279 -6.89 -7.30 -31.19
C LYS A 279 -5.59 -6.51 -31.43
N ASN A 280 -4.57 -6.66 -30.57
CA ASN A 280 -3.27 -5.99 -30.72
C ASN A 280 -2.27 -6.74 -31.61
N ILE A 281 -2.48 -8.03 -31.89
CA ILE A 281 -1.52 -8.85 -32.66
C ILE A 281 -1.75 -8.72 -34.17
N SER A 282 -2.98 -8.45 -34.62
CA SER A 282 -3.33 -8.41 -36.05
C SER A 282 -2.94 -7.11 -36.79
N CYS A 283 -2.11 -6.24 -36.21
CA CYS A 283 -1.82 -4.92 -36.78
C CYS A 283 -0.31 -4.60 -36.89
N SER A 284 0.58 -5.61 -36.88
CA SER A 284 2.04 -5.40 -36.86
C SER A 284 2.79 -5.92 -38.10
N SER A 285 2.19 -5.81 -39.29
CA SER A 285 2.91 -6.04 -40.55
C SER A 285 2.76 -4.84 -41.49
N GLY A 286 3.87 -4.12 -41.71
CA GLY A 286 4.00 -3.07 -42.72
C GLY A 286 4.72 -1.84 -42.18
N GLY A 287 5.99 -1.66 -42.55
CA GLY A 287 6.84 -0.57 -42.08
C GLY A 287 6.83 0.68 -42.96
N SER A 288 7.70 1.61 -42.55
CA SER A 288 8.27 2.74 -43.28
C SER A 288 7.63 4.13 -43.08
N SER A 289 8.55 5.05 -42.74
CA SER A 289 8.58 6.50 -42.90
C SER A 289 7.64 7.38 -42.08
N ALA A 290 8.19 8.51 -41.67
CA ALA A 290 7.72 9.38 -40.62
C ALA A 290 7.13 10.68 -41.17
N ALA A 291 6.16 11.18 -40.42
CA ALA A 291 5.91 12.60 -40.12
C ALA A 291 5.13 13.51 -41.09
N ASP A 292 4.81 13.16 -42.34
CA ASP A 292 4.08 14.11 -43.22
C ASP A 292 2.63 13.71 -43.63
N ASP A 293 2.13 12.52 -43.29
CA ASP A 293 0.80 12.08 -43.79
C ASP A 293 -0.40 12.61 -42.99
N LEU A 294 -0.21 13.33 -41.87
CA LEU A 294 -1.35 13.70 -41.00
C LEU A 294 -2.25 14.78 -41.61
N ALA A 295 -1.71 15.64 -42.47
CA ALA A 295 -2.48 16.71 -43.11
C ALA A 295 -3.27 16.21 -44.34
N ASP A 296 -2.68 15.30 -45.13
CA ASP A 296 -3.32 14.77 -46.34
C ASP A 296 -4.37 13.69 -46.03
N GLU A 297 -4.23 12.92 -44.94
CA GLU A 297 -5.24 11.92 -44.52
C GLU A 297 -6.43 12.51 -43.72
N LEU A 298 -6.33 13.78 -43.32
CA LEU A 298 -7.44 14.53 -42.72
C LEU A 298 -8.44 15.00 -43.79
N LEU A 299 -8.04 15.06 -45.08
CA LEU A 299 -8.86 15.60 -46.17
C LEU A 299 -9.38 14.58 -47.19
N ILE A 300 -8.88 13.34 -47.23
CA ILE A 300 -9.35 12.34 -48.21
C ILE A 300 -9.93 11.11 -47.51
N GLY A 301 -11.23 10.89 -47.70
CA GLY A 301 -11.85 9.56 -47.57
C GLY A 301 -12.70 9.31 -46.32
N PHE A 302 -13.91 9.85 -46.31
CA PHE A 302 -15.04 9.22 -45.62
C PHE A 302 -15.34 7.88 -46.31
N GLU A 303 -15.16 6.75 -45.62
CA GLU A 303 -16.22 5.71 -45.49
C GLU A 303 -15.80 4.35 -44.88
N VAL A 304 -14.53 3.97 -44.69
CA VAL A 304 -14.24 2.53 -44.36
C VAL A 304 -13.36 2.23 -43.13
N ASP A 305 -12.75 3.21 -42.45
CA ASP A 305 -11.73 2.93 -41.40
C ASP A 305 -12.00 3.51 -39.99
N SER A 306 -13.27 3.72 -39.63
CA SER A 306 -13.69 4.35 -38.36
C SER A 306 -13.19 3.61 -37.10
N ALA A 307 -13.24 2.28 -37.07
CA ALA A 307 -12.83 1.49 -35.91
C ALA A 307 -11.30 1.51 -35.66
N ARG A 308 -10.50 1.58 -36.73
CA ARG A 308 -9.04 1.71 -36.63
C ARG A 308 -8.65 3.11 -36.16
N ARG A 309 -9.37 4.13 -36.64
CA ARG A 309 -9.17 5.53 -36.24
C ARG A 309 -9.52 5.74 -34.76
N VAL A 310 -10.64 5.17 -34.28
CA VAL A 310 -11.03 5.20 -32.86
C VAL A 310 -10.01 4.45 -31.98
N ALA A 311 -9.51 3.28 -32.41
CA ALA A 311 -8.50 2.55 -31.64
C ALA A 311 -7.15 3.29 -31.56
N ARG A 312 -6.75 4.01 -32.61
CA ARG A 312 -5.54 4.86 -32.59
C ARG A 312 -5.76 6.10 -31.73
N LEU A 313 -6.89 6.78 -31.84
CA LEU A 313 -7.25 7.92 -30.99
C LEU A 313 -7.31 7.53 -29.51
N ALA A 314 -7.90 6.39 -29.17
CA ALA A 314 -7.89 5.86 -27.80
C ALA A 314 -6.48 5.55 -27.29
N ARG A 315 -5.56 5.10 -28.16
CA ARG A 315 -4.15 4.85 -27.80
C ARG A 315 -3.37 6.14 -27.56
N VAL A 316 -3.59 7.15 -28.40
CA VAL A 316 -3.01 8.49 -28.24
C VAL A 316 -3.59 9.19 -27.02
N ALA A 317 -4.89 9.08 -26.78
CA ALA A 317 -5.58 9.60 -25.60
C ALA A 317 -5.09 8.91 -24.32
N ASN A 318 -4.94 7.59 -24.28
CA ASN A 318 -4.39 6.88 -23.13
C ASN A 318 -2.91 7.24 -22.88
N SER A 319 -2.11 7.40 -23.95
CA SER A 319 -0.72 7.84 -23.82
C SER A 319 -0.61 9.29 -23.36
N ARG A 320 -1.55 10.16 -23.77
CA ARG A 320 -1.66 11.53 -23.29
C ARG A 320 -2.23 11.62 -21.88
N LEU A 321 -3.21 10.80 -21.50
CA LEU A 321 -3.71 10.67 -20.12
C LEU A 321 -2.63 10.15 -19.17
N LYS A 322 -1.75 9.25 -19.62
CA LYS A 322 -0.54 8.88 -18.86
C LYS A 322 0.48 10.01 -18.76
N LYS A 323 0.44 10.97 -19.69
CA LYS A 323 1.37 12.12 -19.75
C LYS A 323 0.82 13.38 -19.07
N HIS A 324 -0.49 13.51 -18.93
CA HIS A 324 -1.20 14.69 -18.39
C HIS A 324 -2.08 14.38 -17.18
N GLY A 325 -2.37 13.10 -16.89
CA GLY A 325 -2.91 12.72 -15.60
C GLY A 325 -1.87 13.08 -14.55
N ILE A 326 -2.30 13.76 -13.49
CA ILE A 326 -1.50 14.07 -12.31
C ILE A 326 -1.17 12.74 -11.62
N MET A 327 -0.29 11.95 -12.24
CA MET A 327 0.34 10.83 -11.59
C MET A 327 1.49 11.41 -10.79
N ASP A 328 1.40 11.26 -9.47
CA ASP A 328 2.52 11.51 -8.57
C ASP A 328 3.80 10.90 -9.23
N PRO A 329 4.83 11.72 -9.50
CA PRO A 329 6.04 11.25 -10.15
C PRO A 329 6.66 10.03 -9.45
N MET A 330 6.53 9.93 -8.13
CA MET A 330 6.98 8.78 -7.35
C MET A 330 6.14 7.53 -7.61
N LEU A 331 4.81 7.64 -7.73
CA LEU A 331 3.98 6.48 -8.10
C LEU A 331 4.38 5.91 -9.46
N ARG A 332 4.77 6.78 -10.40
CA ARG A 332 5.30 6.35 -11.69
C ARG A 332 6.65 5.61 -11.56
N VAL A 333 7.57 6.13 -10.75
CA VAL A 333 8.87 5.47 -10.49
C VAL A 333 8.67 4.13 -9.78
N MET A 334 7.80 4.09 -8.77
CA MET A 334 7.45 2.84 -8.07
C MET A 334 6.79 1.83 -8.99
N GLY A 335 5.88 2.26 -9.88
CA GLY A 335 5.28 1.41 -10.90
C GLY A 335 6.32 0.81 -11.85
N GLY A 336 7.32 1.59 -12.25
CA GLY A 336 8.43 1.13 -13.10
C GLY A 336 9.34 0.07 -12.44
N CYS A 337 9.32 -0.06 -11.10
CA CYS A 337 10.09 -1.09 -10.40
C CYS A 337 9.64 -2.52 -10.76
N ALA A 338 8.36 -2.67 -11.16
CA ALA A 338 7.76 -3.94 -11.56
C ALA A 338 8.01 -4.31 -13.03
N ASP A 339 8.44 -3.37 -13.87
CA ASP A 339 8.65 -3.63 -15.31
C ASP A 339 9.82 -4.59 -15.54
N ASN A 340 10.79 -4.63 -14.62
CA ASN A 340 11.88 -5.60 -14.62
C ASN A 340 11.45 -6.89 -13.89
N LYS A 341 11.10 -7.92 -14.66
CA LYS A 341 10.57 -9.24 -14.21
C LYS A 341 11.50 -10.12 -13.36
N GLY A 342 12.48 -9.53 -12.69
CA GLY A 342 13.34 -10.20 -11.73
C GLY A 342 13.80 -9.17 -10.71
N ASN A 343 13.36 -9.33 -9.47
CA ASN A 343 13.70 -8.48 -8.31
C ASN A 343 12.87 -7.20 -8.12
N GLU A 344 11.58 -7.22 -8.46
CA GLU A 344 10.64 -6.10 -8.24
C GLU A 344 10.75 -5.51 -6.82
N CYS A 345 10.76 -6.35 -5.79
CA CYS A 345 10.92 -5.91 -4.40
C CYS A 345 12.27 -5.21 -4.17
N ARG A 346 13.38 -5.76 -4.67
CA ARG A 346 14.71 -5.16 -4.51
C ARG A 346 14.79 -3.79 -5.20
N ASN A 347 14.20 -3.68 -6.38
CA ASN A 347 14.15 -2.43 -7.13
C ASN A 347 13.33 -1.39 -6.37
N LEU A 348 12.15 -1.78 -5.86
CA LEU A 348 11.31 -0.92 -5.03
C LEU A 348 12.04 -0.44 -3.77
N HIS A 349 12.69 -1.35 -3.03
CA HIS A 349 13.49 -0.99 -1.87
C HIS A 349 14.61 -0.01 -2.23
N SER A 350 15.32 -0.24 -3.34
CA SER A 350 16.39 0.65 -3.79
C SER A 350 15.86 2.05 -4.11
N VAL A 351 14.71 2.14 -4.78
CA VAL A 351 14.03 3.42 -5.07
C VAL A 351 13.60 4.13 -3.80
N ILE A 352 12.99 3.42 -2.84
CA ILE A 352 12.57 4.00 -1.55
C ILE A 352 13.77 4.57 -0.79
N HIS A 353 14.89 3.84 -0.75
CA HIS A 353 16.11 4.31 -0.09
C HIS A 353 16.76 5.49 -0.83
N GLN A 354 16.90 5.43 -2.15
CA GLN A 354 17.49 6.50 -2.95
C GLN A 354 16.68 7.79 -2.90
N SER A 355 15.36 7.69 -2.76
CA SER A 355 14.47 8.84 -2.64
C SER A 355 14.34 9.39 -1.22
N GLY A 356 14.97 8.77 -0.23
CA GLY A 356 14.84 9.17 1.17
C GLY A 356 13.42 9.02 1.73
N LYS A 357 12.55 8.23 1.08
CA LYS A 357 11.16 8.00 1.51
C LYS A 357 11.05 6.90 2.57
N THR A 358 12.01 6.87 3.49
CA THR A 358 12.03 5.97 4.64
C THR A 358 11.52 6.69 5.88
N LEU A 359 10.70 6.02 6.68
CA LEU A 359 10.33 6.53 8.01
C LEU A 359 11.45 6.21 9.01
N PRO A 360 12.01 7.20 9.72
CA PRO A 360 13.11 7.01 10.65
C PRO A 360 12.61 6.50 12.01
N VAL A 361 12.00 5.31 12.01
CA VAL A 361 11.50 4.69 13.25
C VAL A 361 12.69 4.28 14.12
N MET A 362 12.63 4.60 15.41
CA MET A 362 13.66 4.22 16.38
C MET A 362 13.77 2.68 16.45
N VAL A 363 14.98 2.16 16.32
CA VAL A 363 15.28 0.73 16.48
C VAL A 363 15.70 0.50 17.93
N SER A 364 14.81 -0.12 18.70
CA SER A 364 15.05 -0.57 20.06
C SER A 364 15.73 -1.96 20.04
N THR A 365 16.26 -2.41 21.18
CA THR A 365 16.79 -3.79 21.32
C THR A 365 16.12 -4.53 22.46
N THR A 366 16.03 -5.85 22.33
CA THR A 366 15.59 -6.73 23.41
C THR A 366 16.48 -7.97 23.50
N LYS A 367 16.80 -8.38 24.72
CA LYS A 367 17.56 -9.61 24.97
C LYS A 367 16.79 -10.79 24.41
N THR A 368 17.41 -11.50 23.49
CA THR A 368 16.80 -12.64 22.81
C THR A 368 17.82 -13.76 22.67
N LYS A 369 17.41 -14.98 22.99
CA LYS A 369 18.23 -16.17 22.75
C LYS A 369 18.18 -16.57 21.29
N ILE A 370 19.34 -16.73 20.65
CA ILE A 370 19.47 -17.15 19.26
C ILE A 370 20.37 -18.39 19.11
N LEU A 371 20.22 -19.13 18.01
CA LEU A 371 21.18 -20.13 17.56
C LEU A 371 22.32 -19.48 16.77
N ILE A 372 23.55 -19.79 17.14
CA ILE A 372 24.73 -19.48 16.32
C ILE A 372 25.15 -20.75 15.58
N LEU A 373 25.05 -20.70 14.24
CA LEU A 373 25.35 -21.84 13.36
C LEU A 373 26.81 -21.89 12.88
N ARG A 374 27.63 -20.88 13.19
CA ARG A 374 29.04 -20.88 12.82
C ARG A 374 29.83 -21.81 13.74
N GLY A 375 30.14 -23.02 13.28
CA GLY A 375 30.93 -24.02 14.00
C GLY A 375 30.06 -25.00 14.78
N LYS A 376 30.40 -25.26 16.05
CA LYS A 376 29.55 -26.07 16.95
C LYS A 376 28.32 -25.24 17.29
N VAL A 377 27.13 -25.75 16.93
CA VAL A 377 25.85 -25.11 17.23
C VAL A 377 25.78 -24.79 18.73
N ARG A 378 25.61 -23.51 19.04
CA ARG A 378 25.47 -23.01 20.41
C ARG A 378 24.35 -21.99 20.50
N THR A 379 23.82 -21.82 21.69
CA THR A 379 22.83 -20.78 22.01
C THR A 379 23.56 -19.60 22.64
N GLU A 380 23.22 -18.39 22.22
CA GLU A 380 23.76 -17.15 22.78
C GLU A 380 22.61 -16.17 23.02
N GLU A 381 22.68 -15.41 24.10
CA GLU A 381 21.74 -14.31 24.36
C GLU A 381 22.32 -13.03 23.77
N VAL A 382 21.56 -12.39 22.87
CA VAL A 382 22.01 -11.19 22.15
C VAL A 382 20.96 -10.08 22.27
N GLU A 383 21.40 -8.83 22.16
CA GLU A 383 20.52 -7.67 21.99
C GLU A 383 19.96 -7.69 20.55
N TRP A 384 18.73 -8.16 20.38
CA TRP A 384 18.10 -8.30 19.07
C TRP A 384 17.30 -7.03 18.71
N PRO A 385 17.43 -6.49 17.49
CA PRO A 385 16.70 -5.29 17.10
C PRO A 385 15.19 -5.54 16.99
N VAL A 386 14.42 -4.60 17.54
CA VAL A 386 12.96 -4.56 17.50
C VAL A 386 12.50 -3.14 17.20
N LEU A 387 11.33 -3.04 16.58
CA LEU A 387 10.62 -1.80 16.29
C LEU A 387 9.34 -1.83 17.13
N LEU A 388 9.39 -1.17 18.28
CA LEU A 388 8.27 -1.15 19.21
C LEU A 388 7.07 -0.41 18.58
N LEU A 389 5.85 -0.78 18.98
CA LEU A 389 4.65 -0.11 18.48
C LEU A 389 4.64 1.35 18.95
N SER A 390 5.08 1.60 20.18
CA SER A 390 5.25 2.96 20.70
C SER A 390 6.18 3.82 19.83
N ASP A 391 7.29 3.27 19.36
CA ASP A 391 8.25 3.96 18.48
C ASP A 391 7.64 4.25 17.10
N TRP A 392 6.88 3.30 16.53
CA TRP A 392 6.10 3.52 15.31
C TRP A 392 5.10 4.67 15.47
N PHE A 393 4.30 4.64 16.54
CA PHE A 393 3.30 5.68 16.80
C PHE A 393 3.93 7.06 16.96
N ARG A 394 4.99 7.19 17.75
CA ARG A 394 5.70 8.47 17.91
C ARG A 394 6.22 8.99 16.57
N THR A 395 6.82 8.13 15.75
CA THR A 395 7.38 8.50 14.45
C THR A 395 6.29 8.91 13.45
N VAL A 396 5.18 8.18 13.43
CA VAL A 396 4.07 8.46 12.51
C VAL A 396 3.31 9.72 12.94
N CYS A 397 3.08 9.90 14.23
CA CYS A 397 2.46 11.13 14.75
C CYS A 397 3.35 12.35 14.53
N ALA A 398 4.68 12.21 14.67
CA ALA A 398 5.61 13.28 14.33
C ALA A 398 5.57 13.68 12.84
N SER A 399 5.13 12.80 11.94
CA SER A 399 4.91 13.10 10.51
C SER A 399 3.45 13.47 10.18
N GLY A 400 2.64 13.79 11.18
CA GLY A 400 1.26 14.27 11.04
C GLY A 400 0.17 13.25 11.39
N GLY A 401 0.53 11.99 11.67
CA GLY A 401 -0.39 11.00 12.25
C GLY A 401 -1.42 10.38 11.30
N HIS A 402 -1.60 10.91 10.09
CA HIS A 402 -2.61 10.47 9.10
C HIS A 402 -2.75 8.96 8.96
N MET A 403 -1.65 8.21 8.92
CA MET A 403 -1.68 6.76 8.79
C MET A 403 -2.34 6.04 9.98
N MET A 404 -2.18 6.55 11.21
CA MET A 404 -2.81 5.98 12.41
C MET A 404 -4.19 6.59 12.71
N LEU A 405 -4.46 7.79 12.17
CA LEU A 405 -5.64 8.60 12.51
C LEU A 405 -6.70 8.57 11.40
N ALA A 406 -6.87 7.42 10.75
CA ALA A 406 -7.87 7.20 9.69
C ALA A 406 -7.81 8.21 8.53
N GLY A 407 -6.61 8.72 8.21
CA GLY A 407 -6.39 9.71 7.16
C GLY A 407 -6.49 11.17 7.60
N HIS A 408 -6.70 11.44 8.89
CA HIS A 408 -6.80 12.80 9.45
C HIS A 408 -5.50 13.26 10.12
N SER A 409 -5.28 14.58 10.17
CA SER A 409 -4.16 15.17 10.91
C SER A 409 -4.43 15.15 12.43
N LEU A 410 -3.36 15.27 13.21
CA LEU A 410 -3.44 15.52 14.65
C LEU A 410 -4.16 16.84 15.01
N ASP A 411 -4.19 17.79 14.08
CA ASP A 411 -4.88 19.08 14.25
C ASP A 411 -6.42 18.97 14.09
N GLU A 412 -6.92 17.80 13.71
CA GLU A 412 -8.35 17.53 13.50
C GLU A 412 -8.90 16.49 14.51
N PRO A 413 -8.79 16.72 15.84
CA PRO A 413 -9.15 15.72 16.84
C PRO A 413 -10.60 15.24 16.78
N ASP A 414 -11.52 16.14 16.42
CA ASP A 414 -12.93 15.79 16.29
C ASP A 414 -13.19 14.83 15.13
N ARG A 415 -12.41 14.92 14.04
CA ARG A 415 -12.60 14.08 12.85
C ARG A 415 -12.18 12.65 13.09
N PHE A 416 -10.93 12.42 13.49
CA PHE A 416 -10.50 11.05 13.81
C PHE A 416 -11.20 10.51 15.06
N GLY A 417 -11.51 11.39 16.03
CA GLY A 417 -12.22 10.99 17.24
C GLY A 417 -13.63 10.48 16.96
N SER A 418 -14.35 11.12 16.04
CA SER A 418 -15.65 10.62 15.56
C SER A 418 -15.53 9.25 14.89
N VAL A 419 -14.46 9.00 14.12
CA VAL A 419 -14.22 7.70 13.47
C VAL A 419 -13.98 6.61 14.51
N PHE A 420 -13.14 6.87 15.52
CA PHE A 420 -12.85 5.91 16.58
C PHE A 420 -14.06 5.64 17.49
N ALA A 421 -14.81 6.67 17.87
CA ALA A 421 -16.06 6.48 18.61
C ALA A 421 -17.05 5.58 17.85
N THR A 422 -17.24 5.84 16.55
CA THR A 422 -18.11 5.03 15.69
C THR A 422 -17.63 3.58 15.62
N PHE A 423 -16.31 3.35 15.53
CA PHE A 423 -15.75 2.01 15.55
C PHE A 423 -16.08 1.29 16.85
N TRP A 424 -15.80 1.90 18.01
CA TRP A 424 -16.01 1.26 19.31
C TRP A 424 -17.48 1.05 19.63
N GLU A 425 -18.36 1.97 19.25
CA GLU A 425 -19.81 1.79 19.36
C GLU A 425 -20.26 0.54 18.59
N ARG A 426 -19.79 0.37 17.34
CA ARG A 426 -20.11 -0.82 16.53
C ARG A 426 -19.47 -2.09 17.08
N TYR A 427 -18.23 -2.00 17.54
CA TYR A 427 -17.49 -3.15 18.08
C TYR A 427 -18.13 -3.66 19.38
N LYS A 428 -18.77 -2.78 20.18
CA LYS A 428 -19.50 -3.17 21.39
C LYS A 428 -20.62 -4.16 21.12
N PHE A 429 -21.27 -4.09 19.95
CA PHE A 429 -22.27 -5.09 19.55
C PHE A 429 -21.65 -6.47 19.25
N VAL A 430 -20.39 -6.51 18.80
CA VAL A 430 -19.67 -7.75 18.49
C VAL A 430 -19.09 -8.39 19.74
N ASN A 431 -18.52 -7.58 20.64
CA ASN A 431 -17.90 -8.03 21.87
C ASN A 431 -18.22 -7.08 23.04
N PRO A 432 -19.39 -7.20 23.68
CA PRO A 432 -19.82 -6.28 24.74
C PRO A 432 -19.00 -6.41 26.03
N GLU A 433 -18.31 -7.53 26.24
CA GLU A 433 -17.48 -7.83 27.41
C GLU A 433 -16.00 -7.45 27.21
N HIS A 434 -15.68 -6.69 26.16
CA HIS A 434 -14.30 -6.24 25.95
C HIS A 434 -13.87 -5.28 27.06
N SER A 435 -12.72 -5.53 27.68
CA SER A 435 -12.23 -4.80 28.86
C SER A 435 -12.02 -3.30 28.65
N ILE A 436 -11.97 -2.85 27.40
CA ILE A 436 -11.89 -1.42 27.05
C ILE A 436 -13.12 -0.63 27.54
N TYR A 437 -14.26 -1.30 27.72
CA TYR A 437 -15.50 -0.67 28.21
C TYR A 437 -15.59 -0.60 29.74
N ASP A 438 -14.69 -1.28 30.47
CA ASP A 438 -14.69 -1.31 31.93
C ASP A 438 -14.13 -0.01 32.55
N GLY A 439 -13.43 0.80 31.74
CA GLY A 439 -12.69 1.97 32.19
C GLY A 439 -13.34 3.31 31.87
N SER A 440 -12.84 4.38 32.50
CA SER A 440 -13.15 5.78 32.19
C SER A 440 -12.43 6.30 30.93
N LEU A 441 -11.98 5.40 30.04
CA LEU A 441 -11.20 5.78 28.88
C LEU A 441 -12.08 6.50 27.84
N ASP A 442 -11.62 7.64 27.35
CA ASP A 442 -12.26 8.31 26.22
C ASP A 442 -11.97 7.53 24.93
N LEU A 443 -12.96 6.76 24.47
CA LEU A 443 -12.86 5.91 23.29
C LEU A 443 -12.65 6.70 21.99
N ARG A 444 -12.89 8.03 22.00
CA ARG A 444 -12.55 8.91 20.86
C ARG A 444 -11.05 9.00 20.64
N PHE A 445 -10.22 8.72 21.64
CA PHE A 445 -8.77 8.75 21.54
C PHE A 445 -8.15 7.35 21.71
N ALA A 446 -8.98 6.30 21.64
CA ALA A 446 -8.56 4.91 21.69
C ALA A 446 -8.41 4.35 20.27
N ILE A 447 -7.17 4.06 19.85
CA ILE A 447 -6.88 3.65 18.48
C ILE A 447 -7.08 2.13 18.36
N PRO A 448 -8.01 1.64 17.52
CA PRO A 448 -8.24 0.21 17.40
C PRO A 448 -7.06 -0.47 16.70
N VAL A 449 -6.33 -1.31 17.44
CA VAL A 449 -5.19 -2.06 16.92
C VAL A 449 -5.48 -3.56 16.95
N ALA A 450 -5.33 -4.21 15.80
CA ALA A 450 -5.42 -5.66 15.68
C ALA A 450 -4.03 -6.28 15.47
N CYS A 451 -3.59 -7.11 16.42
CA CYS A 451 -2.37 -7.90 16.27
C CYS A 451 -2.67 -9.09 15.33
N HIS A 452 -1.91 -9.21 14.24
CA HIS A 452 -1.94 -10.40 13.41
C HIS A 452 -0.52 -10.97 13.25
N GLY A 453 -0.39 -12.29 13.37
CA GLY A 453 0.83 -12.98 12.97
C GLY A 453 0.69 -13.42 11.52
N ASP A 454 1.55 -12.94 10.62
CA ASP A 454 1.60 -13.53 9.29
C ASP A 454 2.36 -14.85 9.41
N GLU A 455 1.62 -15.95 9.46
CA GLU A 455 2.17 -17.27 9.24
C GLU A 455 2.64 -17.33 7.78
N GLY A 456 3.90 -16.94 7.55
CA GLY A 456 4.50 -16.83 6.22
C GLY A 456 3.96 -17.89 5.26
N ARG A 457 3.12 -17.45 4.31
CA ARG A 457 2.44 -18.34 3.36
C ARG A 457 3.46 -18.95 2.40
N GLY A 458 4.01 -20.11 2.73
CA GLY A 458 4.75 -20.91 1.77
C GLY A 458 5.76 -21.88 2.37
N LYS A 459 5.46 -23.16 2.19
CA LYS A 459 6.33 -24.33 2.32
C LYS A 459 7.83 -23.99 2.11
N ILE A 460 8.66 -24.29 3.13
CA ILE A 460 10.13 -24.37 3.14
C ILE A 460 10.87 -23.14 3.73
N LYS A 461 10.95 -23.12 5.07
CA LYS A 461 12.10 -22.67 5.90
C LYS A 461 12.65 -21.23 5.77
N LYS A 462 11.87 -20.14 5.75
CA LYS A 462 12.39 -18.74 5.86
C LYS A 462 11.40 -17.81 6.61
N PRO A 463 11.84 -16.64 7.12
CA PRO A 463 11.56 -16.07 8.45
C PRO A 463 10.09 -15.74 8.78
N VAL A 464 9.76 -15.78 10.08
CA VAL A 464 8.43 -15.41 10.61
C VAL A 464 8.35 -13.89 10.78
N MET A 465 7.32 -13.27 10.21
CA MET A 465 7.03 -11.85 10.34
C MET A 465 5.67 -11.70 11.02
N HIS A 466 5.59 -10.94 12.11
CA HIS A 466 4.31 -10.54 12.69
C HIS A 466 3.95 -9.16 12.10
N SER A 467 2.78 -9.04 11.46
CA SER A 467 2.34 -7.82 10.77
C SER A 467 1.00 -7.37 11.31
N PHE A 468 0.91 -6.12 11.74
CA PHE A 468 -0.38 -5.46 12.00
C PHE A 468 -1.11 -5.19 10.67
N THR A 469 -2.43 -4.98 10.75
CA THR A 469 -3.33 -4.75 9.60
C THR A 469 -3.10 -3.41 8.86
N SER A 470 -2.23 -2.55 9.38
CA SER A 470 -1.32 -1.69 8.61
C SER A 470 0.10 -2.19 8.90
N ARG A 471 0.96 -2.30 7.88
CA ARG A 471 2.24 -3.07 7.87
C ARG A 471 3.33 -2.58 8.85
N LEU A 472 3.02 -2.47 10.14
CA LEU A 472 3.97 -2.15 11.20
C LEU A 472 4.70 -3.43 11.55
N LEU A 473 5.99 -3.40 11.26
CA LEU A 473 6.90 -4.50 11.53
C LEU A 473 7.38 -4.38 12.98
N PHE A 474 7.26 -5.45 13.78
CA PHE A 474 7.88 -5.50 15.10
C PHE A 474 9.34 -5.96 15.04
N THR A 475 9.61 -7.07 14.36
CA THR A 475 10.99 -7.58 14.19
C THR A 475 11.05 -8.53 12.99
N VAL A 476 12.26 -8.70 12.44
CA VAL A 476 12.56 -9.74 11.46
C VAL A 476 13.64 -10.62 12.05
N MET A 477 13.38 -11.92 12.13
CA MET A 477 14.38 -12.88 12.56
C MET A 477 14.52 -14.02 11.55
N PRO A 478 15.74 -14.28 11.03
CA PRO A 478 16.00 -15.45 10.21
C PRO A 478 15.60 -16.76 10.92
N ALA A 479 14.92 -17.65 10.18
CA ALA A 479 14.44 -18.94 10.69
C ALA A 479 15.57 -19.78 11.33
N GLU A 480 16.78 -19.63 10.82
CA GLU A 480 17.98 -20.34 11.23
C GLU A 480 18.50 -19.92 12.62
N LEU A 481 18.10 -18.74 13.10
CA LEU A 481 18.52 -18.20 14.39
C LEU A 481 17.54 -18.53 15.52
N TYR A 482 16.38 -19.14 15.23
CA TYR A 482 15.39 -19.47 16.26
C TYR A 482 15.85 -20.58 17.20
N TYR A 483 16.03 -20.23 18.47
CA TYR A 483 16.20 -21.17 19.57
C TYR A 483 14.85 -21.63 20.13
N LYS A 484 14.27 -22.63 19.45
CA LYS A 484 13.00 -23.27 19.85
C LYS A 484 11.91 -22.19 20.06
N LYS A 485 11.06 -22.35 21.08
CA LYS A 485 10.03 -21.38 21.47
C LYS A 485 10.59 -20.19 22.25
N GLN A 486 11.74 -20.34 22.92
CA GLN A 486 12.28 -19.31 23.82
C GLN A 486 12.57 -17.99 23.10
N THR A 487 13.08 -18.06 21.87
CA THR A 487 13.28 -16.87 21.04
C THR A 487 11.99 -16.10 20.81
N LEU A 488 10.91 -16.81 20.45
CA LEU A 488 9.60 -16.19 20.23
C LEU A 488 9.02 -15.68 21.55
N ASP A 489 9.10 -16.45 22.62
CA ASP A 489 8.58 -16.05 23.94
C ASP A 489 9.22 -14.73 24.42
N MET A 490 10.54 -14.57 24.24
CA MET A 490 11.24 -13.33 24.61
C MET A 490 10.81 -12.14 23.74
N LEU A 491 10.69 -12.33 22.42
CA LEU A 491 10.24 -11.29 21.50
C LEU A 491 8.77 -10.90 21.76
N HIS A 492 7.90 -11.87 21.98
CA HIS A 492 6.48 -11.64 22.31
C HIS A 492 6.33 -10.97 23.68
N THR A 493 7.15 -11.33 24.67
CA THR A 493 7.16 -10.66 25.98
C THR A 493 7.53 -9.19 25.81
N ALA A 494 8.56 -8.87 25.01
CA ALA A 494 8.94 -7.49 24.73
C ALA A 494 7.81 -6.71 24.04
N MET A 495 7.15 -7.30 23.04
CA MET A 495 6.00 -6.70 22.36
C MET A 495 4.82 -6.47 23.32
N VAL A 496 4.46 -7.48 24.12
CA VAL A 496 3.35 -7.38 25.08
C VAL A 496 3.63 -6.32 26.15
N ASN A 497 4.87 -6.22 26.63
CA ASN A 497 5.25 -5.19 27.59
C ASN A 497 5.09 -3.79 27.00
N ASP A 498 5.50 -3.58 25.74
CA ASP A 498 5.31 -2.31 25.04
C ASP A 498 3.82 -1.96 24.85
N LEU A 499 3.01 -2.94 24.42
CA LEU A 499 1.56 -2.77 24.29
C LEU A 499 0.89 -2.46 25.62
N GLN A 500 1.28 -3.14 26.70
CA GLN A 500 0.74 -2.88 28.04
C GLN A 500 1.12 -1.50 28.54
N ALA A 501 2.34 -1.03 28.25
CA ALA A 501 2.75 0.34 28.56
C ALA A 501 1.90 1.35 27.76
N CYS A 502 1.71 1.13 26.45
CA CYS A 502 0.84 1.96 25.62
C CYS A 502 -0.62 1.98 26.11
N TYR A 503 -1.15 0.84 26.57
CA TYR A 503 -2.51 0.73 27.10
C TYR A 503 -2.67 1.42 28.46
N LYS A 504 -1.71 1.26 29.37
CA LYS A 504 -1.80 1.82 30.73
C LYS A 504 -1.47 3.30 30.78
N ASP A 505 -0.30 3.63 30.22
CA ASP A 505 0.30 4.95 30.36
C ASP A 505 -0.13 5.88 29.22
N GLY A 506 -0.61 5.31 28.12
CA GLY A 506 -0.84 6.03 26.87
C GLY A 506 0.46 6.38 26.15
N ILE A 507 0.33 6.87 24.93
CA ILE A 507 1.41 7.46 24.15
C ILE A 507 1.21 8.96 24.16
N THR A 508 2.15 9.63 24.83
CA THR A 508 2.24 11.08 24.82
C THR A 508 2.93 11.51 23.53
N VAL A 509 2.22 12.26 22.69
CA VAL A 509 2.80 12.89 21.50
C VAL A 509 2.82 14.39 21.72
N THR A 510 4.02 14.97 21.71
CA THR A 510 4.21 16.42 21.73
C THR A 510 4.15 16.94 20.29
N LEU A 511 3.18 17.79 20.01
CA LEU A 511 3.13 18.51 18.74
C LEU A 511 4.10 19.70 18.75
N PRO A 512 4.59 20.15 17.58
CA PRO A 512 5.40 21.36 17.45
C PRO A 512 4.72 22.61 18.06
N ILE A 513 3.39 22.61 18.13
CA ILE A 513 2.57 23.72 18.64
C ILE A 513 2.42 23.65 20.18
N GLY A 514 3.10 22.71 20.86
CA GLY A 514 3.08 22.58 22.33
C GLY A 514 1.88 21.82 22.89
N TRP A 515 1.01 21.28 22.02
CA TRP A 515 -0.09 20.41 22.44
C TRP A 515 0.43 19.02 22.78
N VAL A 516 -0.14 18.44 23.83
CA VAL A 516 0.19 17.11 24.31
C VAL A 516 -1.05 16.24 24.17
N PHE A 517 -0.99 15.27 23.26
CA PHE A 517 -2.05 14.27 23.10
C PHE A 517 -1.68 12.99 23.83
N LEU A 518 -2.63 12.45 24.58
CA LEU A 518 -2.51 11.14 25.22
C LEU A 518 -3.39 10.14 24.47
N PHE A 519 -2.77 9.31 23.65
CA PHE A 519 -3.47 8.20 23.00
C PHE A 519 -3.39 6.96 23.88
N ARG A 520 -4.46 6.19 24.02
CA ARG A 520 -4.34 4.83 24.56
C ARG A 520 -4.62 3.84 23.43
N ILE A 521 -3.83 2.78 23.38
CA ILE A 521 -3.97 1.70 22.38
C ILE A 521 -4.80 0.58 22.98
#